data_AF-A0A662IFP5-F1
#
_entry.id   AF-A0A662IFP5-F1
#
_cell.length_a   1.000
_cell.length_b   1.000
_cell.length_c   1.000
_cell.angle_alpha   90.00
_cell.angle_beta   90.00
_cell.angle_gamma   90.00
#
_symmetry.space_group_name_H-M   'P 1'
#
loop_
_entity.id
_entity.type
_entity.pdbx_description
1 polymer ?
#
loop_
_entity_poly.entity_id
_entity_poly.type
_entity_poly.pdbx_seq_one_letter_code
_entity_poly.pdbx_strand_id
1 'polypeptide(L)'
;MALKLKLGRVWGRIRIVQGHILILGRSGSGKSNTARVIAQEASRRVPVLLLDWSGEHAVLSGFRRLAPGDGFSLNIFERAGMEDSDHVDVLVDLFDATFHLTPPQLYMLRTAVKNALARGARGVGDLLEAVEELPVRSYYDHETKMALVRRLTPLGEGRAG
;
A
#
# COMPACT_ATOMS: atom_id res chain seq x y z
N MET A 1 -4.47 -27.19 8.03
CA MET A 1 -3.12 -27.57 8.52
C MET A 1 -2.74 -26.65 9.66
N ALA A 2 -2.24 -27.14 10.81
CA ALA A 2 -1.94 -26.27 11.95
C ALA A 2 -0.42 -25.96 12.04
N LEU A 3 -0.08 -24.67 12.10
CA LEU A 3 1.28 -24.17 12.23
C LEU A 3 1.71 -24.18 13.71
N LYS A 4 2.68 -25.01 14.07
CA LYS A 4 3.21 -25.12 15.44
C LYS A 4 4.48 -24.27 15.62
N LEU A 5 4.37 -23.05 16.10
CA LEU A 5 5.50 -22.14 16.27
C LEU A 5 6.16 -22.32 17.65
N LYS A 6 7.48 -22.19 17.71
CA LYS A 6 8.26 -22.19 18.95
C LYS A 6 8.67 -20.76 19.30
N LEU A 7 8.14 -20.21 20.39
CA LEU A 7 8.48 -18.85 20.81
C LEU A 7 9.78 -18.82 21.65
N GLY A 8 10.92 -18.98 21.00
CA GLY A 8 12.22 -18.91 21.68
C GLY A 8 12.52 -20.09 22.61
N ARG A 9 13.49 -19.92 23.52
CA ARG A 9 13.99 -21.02 24.38
C ARG A 9 13.09 -21.33 25.58
N VAL A 10 12.40 -20.32 26.11
CA VAL A 10 11.68 -20.41 27.40
C VAL A 10 10.16 -20.46 27.22
N TRP A 11 9.61 -19.95 26.11
CA TRP A 11 8.16 -19.92 25.92
C TRP A 11 7.64 -21.17 25.22
N GLY A 12 6.40 -21.52 25.54
CA GLY A 12 5.69 -22.67 25.00
C GLY A 12 5.50 -22.66 23.48
N ARG A 13 4.98 -23.77 22.95
CA ARG A 13 4.61 -23.88 21.54
C ARG A 13 3.24 -23.25 21.32
N ILE A 14 3.12 -22.36 20.34
CA ILE A 14 1.82 -21.86 19.87
C ILE A 14 1.37 -22.71 18.70
N ARG A 15 0.11 -23.16 18.72
CA ARG A 15 -0.53 -23.84 17.59
C ARG A 15 -1.51 -22.87 16.92
N ILE A 16 -1.18 -22.43 15.72
CA ILE A 16 -2.05 -21.60 14.89
C ILE A 16 -2.78 -22.54 13.93
N VAL A 17 -4.10 -22.68 14.08
CA VAL A 17 -4.90 -23.55 13.21
C VAL A 17 -5.44 -22.76 12.02
N GLN A 18 -6.01 -21.58 12.30
CA GLN A 18 -6.49 -20.57 11.36
C GLN A 18 -6.68 -19.26 12.13
N GLY A 19 -6.57 -18.10 11.44
CA GLY A 19 -6.91 -16.79 12.00
C GLY A 19 -5.72 -15.83 12.14
N HIS A 20 -5.98 -14.71 12.81
CA HIS A 20 -5.03 -13.62 12.99
C HIS A 20 -4.39 -13.64 14.38
N ILE A 21 -3.17 -13.12 14.49
CA ILE A 21 -2.50 -12.88 15.77
C ILE A 21 -2.38 -11.38 15.97
N LEU A 22 -2.82 -10.91 17.12
CA LEU A 22 -2.59 -9.54 17.59
C LEU A 22 -1.51 -9.55 18.67
N ILE A 23 -0.43 -8.77 18.46
CA ILE A 23 0.66 -8.63 19.42
C ILE A 23 0.55 -7.24 20.06
N LEU A 24 0.19 -7.19 21.34
CA LEU A 24 0.01 -5.94 22.09
C LEU A 24 1.13 -5.75 23.11
N GLY A 25 1.48 -4.49 23.37
CA GLY A 25 2.48 -4.15 24.38
C GLY A 25 3.03 -2.73 24.23
N ARG A 26 3.59 -2.21 25.32
CA ARG A 26 4.24 -0.88 25.37
C ARG A 26 5.47 -0.84 24.46
N SER A 27 5.98 0.34 24.12
CA SER A 27 7.30 0.42 23.47
C SER A 27 8.36 -0.28 24.34
N GLY A 28 9.33 -0.97 23.72
CA GLY A 28 10.34 -1.75 24.42
C GLY A 28 9.87 -3.09 25.02
N SER A 29 8.58 -3.44 24.95
CA SER A 29 8.08 -4.71 25.54
C SER A 29 8.41 -5.97 24.72
N GLY A 30 9.21 -5.84 23.66
CA GLY A 30 9.60 -6.97 22.81
C GLY A 30 8.61 -7.35 21.70
N LYS A 31 7.65 -6.48 21.32
CA LYS A 31 6.70 -6.76 20.22
C LYS A 31 7.38 -7.17 18.92
N SER A 32 8.34 -6.36 18.45
CA SER A 32 9.11 -6.63 17.24
C SER A 32 9.93 -7.91 17.36
N ASN A 33 10.49 -8.18 18.54
CA ASN A 33 11.18 -9.45 18.79
C ASN A 33 10.23 -10.66 18.70
N THR A 34 9.03 -10.57 19.26
CA THR A 34 8.01 -11.63 19.16
C THR A 34 7.58 -11.83 17.71
N ALA A 35 7.29 -10.76 16.97
CA ALA A 35 6.95 -10.83 15.55
C ALA A 35 8.09 -11.45 14.72
N ARG A 36 9.35 -11.09 15.03
CA ARG A 36 10.55 -11.63 14.40
C ARG A 36 10.66 -13.15 14.60
N VAL A 37 10.47 -13.64 15.82
CA VAL A 37 10.51 -15.08 16.12
C VAL A 37 9.39 -15.82 15.40
N ILE A 38 8.17 -15.26 15.37
CA ILE A 38 7.03 -15.82 14.64
C ILE A 38 7.37 -15.93 13.14
N ALA A 39 7.86 -14.86 12.53
CA ALA A 39 8.23 -14.82 11.12
C ALA A 39 9.30 -15.86 10.78
N GLN A 40 10.37 -15.95 11.59
CA GLN A 40 11.45 -16.92 11.37
C GLN A 40 10.94 -18.36 11.46
N GLU A 41 10.13 -18.68 12.47
CA GLU A 41 9.60 -20.04 12.64
C GLU A 41 8.56 -20.39 11.58
N ALA A 42 7.74 -19.42 11.15
CA ALA A 42 6.74 -19.61 10.11
C ALA A 42 7.37 -19.79 8.72
N SER A 43 8.42 -19.03 8.40
CA SER A 43 9.12 -19.07 7.09
C SER A 43 9.66 -20.45 6.71
N ARG A 44 9.91 -21.32 7.70
CA ARG A 44 10.35 -22.71 7.49
C ARG A 44 9.26 -23.63 6.93
N ARG A 45 8.02 -23.16 6.86
CA ARG A 45 6.85 -24.00 6.54
C ARG A 45 5.87 -23.34 5.58
N VAL A 46 5.82 -22.02 5.56
CA VAL A 46 4.94 -21.24 4.68
C VAL A 46 5.69 -20.01 4.17
N PRO A 47 5.33 -19.49 2.97
CA PRO A 47 5.80 -18.18 2.53
C PRO A 47 5.43 -17.09 3.55
N VAL A 48 6.35 -16.18 3.83
CA VAL A 48 6.16 -15.08 4.78
C VAL A 48 6.56 -13.77 4.10
N LEU A 49 5.64 -12.80 4.12
CA LEU A 49 5.89 -11.41 3.75
C LEU A 49 5.95 -10.57 5.03
N LEU A 50 6.97 -9.71 5.14
CA LEU A 50 7.12 -8.75 6.23
C LEU A 50 7.01 -7.33 5.68
N LEU A 51 6.06 -6.57 6.21
CA LEU A 51 5.95 -5.13 5.99
C LEU A 51 6.69 -4.43 7.13
N ASP A 52 7.95 -4.08 6.90
CA ASP A 52 8.87 -3.60 7.93
C ASP A 52 9.16 -2.10 7.76
N TRP A 53 8.30 -1.26 8.34
CA TRP A 53 8.46 0.20 8.28
C TRP A 53 9.68 0.70 9.08
N SER A 54 9.97 0.13 10.26
CA SER A 54 11.09 0.59 11.10
C SER A 54 12.45 -0.01 10.71
N GLY A 55 12.46 -1.04 9.87
CA GLY A 55 13.68 -1.76 9.49
C GLY A 55 14.20 -2.72 10.56
N GLU A 56 13.47 -2.91 11.66
CA GLU A 56 13.89 -3.75 12.78
C GLU A 56 14.02 -5.24 12.42
N HIS A 57 13.42 -5.66 11.32
CA HIS A 57 13.43 -7.05 10.84
C HIS A 57 14.47 -7.28 9.73
N ALA A 58 15.20 -6.26 9.28
CA ALA A 58 16.24 -6.38 8.25
C ALA A 58 17.39 -7.34 8.64
N VAL A 59 17.57 -7.61 9.93
CA VAL A 59 18.56 -8.58 10.45
C VAL A 59 18.16 -10.04 10.25
N LEU A 60 16.94 -10.32 9.80
CA LEU A 60 16.48 -11.69 9.57
C LEU A 60 17.16 -12.31 8.34
N SER A 61 17.78 -13.46 8.53
CA SER A 61 18.38 -14.23 7.45
C SER A 61 17.34 -15.10 6.74
N GLY A 62 17.56 -15.34 5.43
CA GLY A 62 16.67 -16.16 4.60
C GLY A 62 15.49 -15.40 3.99
N PHE A 63 15.42 -14.08 4.18
CA PHE A 63 14.43 -13.22 3.55
C PHE A 63 15.07 -12.40 2.44
N ARG A 64 14.38 -12.26 1.30
CA ARG A 64 14.73 -11.29 0.27
C ARG A 64 14.22 -9.92 0.71
N ARG A 65 15.14 -8.97 0.88
CA ARG A 65 14.76 -7.57 1.15
C ARG A 65 14.36 -6.90 -0.15
N LEU A 66 13.20 -6.25 -0.13
CA LEU A 66 12.71 -5.40 -1.21
C LEU A 66 12.54 -4.00 -0.62
N ALA A 67 13.28 -3.03 -1.14
CA ALA A 67 13.20 -1.64 -0.69
C ALA A 67 12.70 -0.79 -1.87
N PRO A 68 11.60 -0.04 -1.71
CA PRO A 68 11.12 0.87 -2.76
C PRO A 68 12.24 1.80 -3.24
N GLY A 69 12.44 1.87 -4.56
CA GLY A 69 13.49 2.68 -5.19
C GLY A 69 14.84 1.96 -5.35
N ASP A 70 15.05 0.80 -4.74
CA ASP A 70 16.26 -0.03 -4.89
C ASP A 70 15.95 -1.30 -5.70
N GLY A 71 15.83 -1.15 -7.02
CA GLY A 71 15.48 -2.25 -7.92
C GLY A 71 14.10 -2.87 -7.69
N PHE A 72 13.27 -2.22 -6.87
CA PHE A 72 11.91 -2.62 -6.54
C PHE A 72 10.97 -1.42 -6.61
N SER A 73 9.89 -1.58 -7.37
CA SER A 73 8.81 -0.62 -7.51
C SER A 73 7.48 -1.36 -7.43
N LEU A 74 6.48 -0.72 -6.83
CA LEU A 74 5.11 -1.19 -6.84
C LEU A 74 4.31 -0.29 -7.77
N ASN A 75 3.75 -0.87 -8.83
CA ASN A 75 2.84 -0.14 -9.70
C ASN A 75 1.40 -0.33 -9.21
N ILE A 76 0.84 0.70 -8.58
CA ILE A 76 -0.55 0.67 -8.09
C ILE A 76 -1.57 0.62 -9.24
N PHE A 77 -1.16 0.93 -10.48
CA PHE A 77 -2.00 0.86 -11.68
C PHE A 77 -1.96 -0.53 -12.34
N GLU A 78 -1.11 -1.45 -11.87
CA GLU A 78 -1.17 -2.85 -12.30
C GLU A 78 -2.33 -3.57 -11.60
N ARG A 79 -3.15 -4.26 -12.40
CA ARG A 79 -4.27 -5.05 -11.91
C ARG A 79 -3.72 -6.31 -11.25
N ALA A 80 -3.66 -6.33 -9.93
CA ALA A 80 -3.26 -7.50 -9.14
C ALA A 80 -4.35 -8.60 -9.11
N GLY A 81 -4.93 -8.93 -10.28
CA GLY A 81 -6.05 -9.87 -10.41
C GLY A 81 -7.42 -9.34 -9.99
N MET A 82 -7.54 -8.02 -9.76
CA MET A 82 -8.78 -7.34 -9.36
C MET A 82 -9.69 -7.03 -10.56
N GLU A 83 -11.00 -6.96 -10.32
CA GLU A 83 -11.97 -6.41 -11.29
C GLU A 83 -11.79 -4.89 -11.44
N ASP A 84 -12.23 -4.34 -12.58
CA ASP A 84 -12.03 -2.94 -12.93
C ASP A 84 -12.68 -1.97 -11.92
N SER A 85 -13.88 -2.28 -11.42
CA SER A 85 -14.56 -1.46 -10.42
C SER A 85 -13.81 -1.43 -9.10
N ASP A 86 -13.35 -2.58 -8.64
CA ASP A 86 -12.64 -2.72 -7.37
C ASP A 86 -11.29 -2.00 -7.43
N HIS A 87 -10.61 -2.08 -8.58
CA HIS A 87 -9.34 -1.39 -8.77
C HIS A 87 -9.50 0.13 -8.77
N VAL A 88 -10.59 0.66 -9.36
CA VAL A 88 -10.93 2.08 -9.26
C VAL A 88 -11.14 2.49 -7.80
N ASP A 89 -11.89 1.70 -7.03
CA ASP A 89 -12.18 1.99 -5.63
C ASP A 89 -10.89 2.00 -4.79
N VAL A 90 -10.04 0.98 -4.94
CA VAL A 90 -8.74 0.91 -4.26
C VAL A 90 -7.86 2.12 -4.56
N LEU A 91 -7.79 2.55 -5.83
CA LEU A 91 -7.00 3.72 -6.21
C LEU A 91 -7.56 5.01 -5.62
N VAL A 92 -8.88 5.20 -5.67
CA VAL A 92 -9.54 6.39 -5.10
C VAL A 92 -9.32 6.43 -3.59
N ASP A 93 -9.50 5.32 -2.90
CA ASP A 93 -9.32 5.23 -1.44
C ASP A 93 -7.86 5.45 -1.03
N LEU A 94 -6.90 4.95 -1.83
CA LEU A 94 -5.48 5.18 -1.59
C LEU A 94 -5.10 6.66 -1.67
N PHE A 95 -5.57 7.34 -2.71
CA PHE A 95 -5.32 8.78 -2.86
C PHE A 95 -6.06 9.60 -1.82
N ASP A 96 -7.27 9.20 -1.41
CA ASP A 96 -8.00 9.86 -0.34
C ASP A 96 -7.30 9.73 1.01
N ALA A 97 -6.89 8.52 1.37
CA ALA A 97 -6.16 8.26 2.62
C ALA A 97 -4.85 9.06 2.69
N THR A 98 -4.25 9.36 1.54
CA THR A 98 -3.02 10.15 1.45
C THR A 98 -3.29 11.66 1.48
N PHE A 99 -4.28 12.14 0.72
CA PHE A 99 -4.48 13.57 0.46
C PHE A 99 -5.66 14.21 1.19
N HIS A 100 -6.51 13.42 1.84
CA HIS A 100 -7.71 13.85 2.54
C HIS A 100 -8.58 14.73 1.64
N LEU A 101 -9.09 14.14 0.57
CA LEU A 101 -9.75 14.85 -0.51
C LEU A 101 -11.16 15.29 -0.10
N THR A 102 -11.60 16.44 -0.62
CA THR A 102 -13.00 16.86 -0.44
C THR A 102 -13.93 16.01 -1.32
N PRO A 103 -15.24 15.91 -1.01
CA PRO A 103 -16.17 15.11 -1.83
C PRO A 103 -16.17 15.47 -3.33
N PRO A 104 -16.08 16.76 -3.74
CA PRO A 104 -15.93 17.12 -5.15
C PRO A 104 -14.61 16.66 -5.76
N GLN A 105 -13.50 16.73 -5.02
CA GLN A 105 -12.20 16.24 -5.46
C GLN A 105 -12.22 14.71 -5.63
N LEU A 106 -12.87 13.99 -4.72
CA LEU A 106 -13.06 12.53 -4.82
C LEU A 106 -13.86 12.14 -6.06
N TYR A 107 -14.97 12.83 -6.32
CA TYR A 107 -15.78 12.59 -7.51
C TYR A 107 -14.99 12.82 -8.80
N MET A 108 -14.25 13.93 -8.86
CA MET A 108 -13.41 14.25 -10.02
C MET A 108 -12.27 13.25 -10.19
N LEU A 109 -11.59 12.88 -9.10
CA LEU A 109 -10.53 11.88 -9.11
C LEU A 109 -11.05 10.53 -9.59
N ARG A 110 -12.18 10.05 -9.05
CA ARG A 110 -12.80 8.78 -9.48
C ARG A 110 -13.08 8.75 -10.97
N THR A 111 -13.54 9.87 -11.53
CA THR A 111 -13.77 10.02 -12.98
C THR A 111 -12.45 9.94 -13.75
N ALA A 112 -11.42 10.65 -13.30
CA ALA A 112 -10.09 10.59 -13.92
C ALA A 112 -9.46 9.19 -13.84
N VAL A 113 -9.56 8.49 -12.70
CA VAL A 113 -9.06 7.12 -12.52
C VAL A 113 -9.74 6.17 -13.50
N LYS A 114 -11.06 6.24 -13.66
CA LYS A 114 -11.79 5.42 -14.65
C LYS A 114 -11.27 5.66 -16.07
N ASN A 115 -11.09 6.93 -16.45
CA ASN A 115 -10.58 7.29 -17.77
C ASN A 115 -9.12 6.82 -17.97
N ALA A 116 -8.28 6.99 -16.95
CA ALA A 116 -6.88 6.57 -16.98
C ALA A 116 -6.76 5.04 -17.15
N LEU A 117 -7.49 4.26 -16.35
CA LEU A 117 -7.48 2.80 -16.44
C LEU A 117 -8.07 2.28 -17.76
N ALA A 118 -9.12 2.92 -18.28
CA ALA A 118 -9.69 2.57 -19.58
C ALA A 118 -8.70 2.77 -20.74
N ARG A 119 -7.70 3.66 -20.57
CA ARG A 119 -6.60 3.89 -21.51
C ARG A 119 -5.36 3.04 -21.23
N GLY A 120 -5.40 2.18 -20.22
CA GLY A 120 -4.26 1.34 -19.83
C GLY A 120 -3.15 2.11 -19.11
N ALA A 121 -3.52 3.06 -18.25
CA ALA A 121 -2.59 3.81 -17.40
C ALA A 121 -1.57 2.89 -16.72
N ARG A 122 -0.31 3.33 -16.71
CA ARG A 122 0.85 2.64 -16.15
C ARG A 122 1.46 3.39 -14.97
N GLY A 123 1.02 4.62 -14.70
CA GLY A 123 1.54 5.40 -13.59
C GLY A 123 0.74 6.66 -13.30
N VAL A 124 1.25 7.44 -12.34
CA VAL A 124 0.62 8.68 -11.90
C VAL A 124 0.60 9.74 -13.01
N GLY A 125 1.55 9.70 -13.95
CA GLY A 125 1.56 10.58 -15.12
C GLY A 125 0.29 10.46 -15.96
N ASP A 126 -0.13 9.23 -16.27
CA ASP A 126 -1.34 8.98 -17.06
C ASP A 126 -2.62 9.40 -16.30
N LEU A 127 -2.61 9.29 -14.97
CA LEU A 127 -3.68 9.80 -14.11
C LEU A 127 -3.73 11.33 -14.12
N LEU A 128 -2.56 11.99 -14.04
CA LEU A 128 -2.47 13.45 -14.09
C LEU A 128 -3.03 13.98 -15.42
N GLU A 129 -2.64 13.37 -16.54
CA GLU A 129 -3.18 13.67 -17.86
C GLU A 129 -4.71 13.50 -17.88
N ALA A 130 -5.22 12.39 -17.33
CA ALA A 130 -6.65 12.14 -17.24
C ALA A 130 -7.41 13.20 -16.41
N VAL A 131 -6.79 13.76 -15.36
CA VAL A 131 -7.36 14.88 -14.59
C VAL A 131 -7.37 16.16 -15.41
N GLU A 132 -6.27 16.46 -16.10
CA GLU A 132 -6.10 17.67 -16.90
C GLU A 132 -7.09 17.74 -18.08
N GLU A 133 -7.44 16.61 -18.67
CA GLU A 133 -8.40 16.53 -19.79
C GLU A 133 -9.88 16.66 -19.38
N LEU A 134 -10.22 16.54 -18.09
CA LEU A 134 -11.63 16.62 -17.66
C LEU A 134 -12.25 17.97 -18.05
N PRO A 135 -13.46 18.03 -18.60
CA PRO A 135 -14.06 19.31 -18.95
C PRO A 135 -14.32 20.17 -17.71
N VAL A 136 -13.97 21.46 -17.79
CA VAL A 136 -14.23 22.45 -16.74
C VAL A 136 -15.49 23.22 -17.13
N ARG A 137 -16.58 23.07 -16.36
CA ARG A 137 -17.85 23.74 -16.65
C ARG A 137 -18.11 24.95 -15.76
N SER A 138 -17.33 25.10 -14.70
CA SER A 138 -17.45 26.18 -13.73
C SER A 138 -16.10 26.59 -13.16
N TYR A 139 -16.04 27.77 -12.53
CA TYR A 139 -14.88 28.18 -11.74
C TYR A 139 -14.59 27.19 -10.60
N TYR A 140 -15.64 26.62 -9.99
CA TYR A 140 -15.51 25.64 -8.92
C TYR A 140 -14.88 24.33 -9.41
N ASP A 141 -15.23 23.89 -10.63
CA ASP A 141 -14.60 22.73 -11.27
C ASP A 141 -13.13 23.00 -11.54
N HIS A 142 -12.80 24.22 -11.97
CA HIS A 142 -11.41 24.62 -12.20
C HIS A 142 -10.59 24.53 -10.92
N GLU A 143 -11.07 25.12 -9.82
CA GLU A 143 -10.39 25.05 -8.52
C GLU A 143 -10.24 23.61 -8.02
N THR A 144 -11.29 22.79 -8.17
CA THR A 144 -11.27 21.36 -7.80
C THR A 144 -10.20 20.61 -8.59
N LYS A 145 -10.15 20.82 -9.91
CA LYS A 145 -9.14 20.23 -10.79
C LYS A 145 -7.73 20.69 -10.40
N MET A 146 -7.52 21.99 -10.26
CA MET A 146 -6.21 22.54 -9.94
C MET A 146 -5.70 22.08 -8.58
N ALA A 147 -6.59 21.86 -7.60
CA ALA A 147 -6.22 21.26 -6.32
C ALA A 147 -5.74 19.81 -6.46
N LEU A 148 -6.35 19.00 -7.33
CA LEU A 148 -5.89 17.65 -7.63
C LEU A 148 -4.55 17.65 -8.37
N VAL A 149 -4.42 18.46 -9.42
CA VAL A 149 -3.17 18.61 -10.20
C VAL A 149 -1.99 18.92 -9.28
N ARG A 150 -2.11 19.96 -8.43
CA ARG A 150 -1.05 20.36 -7.48
C ARG A 150 -0.58 19.24 -6.56
N ARG A 151 -1.46 18.30 -6.19
CA ARG A 151 -1.13 17.16 -5.32
C ARG A 151 -0.54 15.98 -6.08
N LEU A 152 -0.98 15.75 -7.31
CA LEU A 152 -0.52 14.64 -8.14
C LEU A 152 0.80 14.94 -8.85
N THR A 153 1.08 16.20 -9.21
CA THR A 153 2.32 16.59 -9.91
C THR A 153 3.59 16.13 -9.18
N PRO A 154 3.77 16.33 -7.86
CA PRO A 154 4.97 15.88 -7.17
C PRO A 154 5.18 14.35 -7.24
N LEU A 155 4.09 13.57 -7.24
CA LEU A 155 4.14 12.12 -7.40
C LEU A 155 4.56 11.73 -8.82
N GLY A 156 4.02 12.42 -9.84
CA GLY A 156 4.33 12.17 -11.26
C GLY A 156 5.77 12.54 -11.63
N GLU A 157 6.34 13.56 -11.00
CA GLU A 157 7.73 14.00 -11.22
C GLU A 157 8.77 13.20 -10.42
N GLY A 158 8.34 12.24 -9.58
CA GLY A 158 9.24 11.50 -8.69
C GLY A 158 9.86 12.37 -7.57
N ARG A 159 9.22 13.50 -7.24
CA ARG A 159 9.66 14.43 -6.18
C ARG A 159 9.04 14.12 -4.81
N ALA A 160 8.33 13.02 -4.70
CA ALA A 160 7.75 12.54 -3.46
C ALA A 160 8.82 11.80 -2.65
N GLY A 161 9.53 12.54 -1.80
CA GLY A 161 10.53 12.04 -0.85
C GLY A 161 10.50 12.85 0.42
#